data_AF-W5SVW5-F1
#
_entry.id   AF-W5SVW5-F1
#
_cell.length_a   1.000
_cell.length_b   1.000
_cell.length_c   1.000
_cell.angle_alpha   90.00
_cell.angle_beta   90.00
_cell.angle_gamma   90.00
#
_symmetry.space_group_name_H-M   'P 1'
#
loop_
_entity.id
_entity.type
_entity.pdbx_description
1 polymer ?
#
loop_
_entity_poly.entity_id
_entity_poly.type
_entity_poly.pdbx_seq_one_letter_code
_entity_poly.pdbx_strand_id
1 'polypeptide(L)'
;MKKIILFTMVALFTLLSCGDTDKNDPSLAGTGSGTNYIKVVKDVANLKPLTKNFDDIRKLLPAAPTGKTYTETKLDAAFQAINADETKFLKALNARKSMETAKENKNANPAEIEKEFLQVLKDLGFAEGDENKDGSYAKVRKTFMDALVQ
;
A
#
# COMPACT_ATOMS: atom_id res chain seq x y z
N MET A 1 -6.02 59.90 13.13
CA MET A 1 -6.80 59.46 11.94
C MET A 1 -6.10 58.25 11.34
N LYS A 2 -6.76 57.09 11.37
CA LYS A 2 -6.26 55.80 10.89
C LYS A 2 -6.37 55.73 9.36
N LYS A 3 -5.36 55.20 8.67
CA LYS A 3 -5.49 54.68 7.30
C LYS A 3 -4.98 53.24 7.30
N ILE A 4 -5.92 52.31 7.31
CA ILE A 4 -5.69 50.87 7.15
C ILE A 4 -5.67 50.63 5.64
N ILE A 5 -4.53 50.19 5.12
CA ILE A 5 -4.43 49.75 3.72
C ILE A 5 -4.88 48.29 3.70
N LEU A 6 -6.12 48.11 3.25
CA LEU A 6 -6.76 46.83 3.01
C LEU A 6 -6.16 46.26 1.71
N PHE A 7 -5.26 45.28 1.82
CA PHE A 7 -4.79 44.55 0.63
C PHE A 7 -5.81 43.50 0.23
N THR A 8 -6.24 43.65 -1.00
CA THR A 8 -7.33 42.99 -1.70
C THR A 8 -7.03 41.51 -1.97
N MET A 9 -8.08 40.72 -1.83
CA MET A 9 -8.22 39.31 -2.19
C MET A 9 -7.77 39.06 -3.65
N VAL A 10 -6.88 38.09 -3.86
CA VAL A 10 -6.73 37.40 -5.15
C VAL A 10 -7.18 35.95 -4.93
N ALA A 11 -8.48 35.72 -5.10
CA ALA A 11 -9.00 34.39 -5.34
C ALA A 11 -9.07 34.20 -6.86
N LEU A 12 -8.21 33.34 -7.39
CA LEU A 12 -8.39 32.77 -8.73
C LEU A 12 -7.80 31.35 -8.78
N PHE A 13 -8.52 30.40 -8.18
CA PHE A 13 -8.41 28.98 -8.53
C PHE A 13 -9.69 28.56 -9.23
N THR A 14 -9.87 29.04 -10.46
CA THR A 14 -10.75 28.37 -11.43
C THR A 14 -9.92 27.34 -12.17
N LEU A 15 -9.84 26.13 -11.62
CA LEU A 15 -9.68 24.92 -12.42
C LEU A 15 -10.97 24.13 -12.27
N LEU A 16 -11.93 24.46 -13.14
CA LEU A 16 -12.96 23.54 -13.57
C LEU A 16 -12.26 22.37 -14.24
N SER A 17 -11.99 21.31 -13.47
CA SER A 17 -11.85 19.97 -14.02
C SER A 17 -13.16 19.25 -13.77
N CYS A 18 -13.94 19.14 -14.83
CA CYS A 18 -15.08 18.23 -14.92
C CYS A 18 -14.53 16.80 -14.85
N GLY A 19 -15.01 16.01 -13.90
CA GLY A 19 -14.59 14.63 -13.67
C GLY A 19 -14.91 14.22 -12.25
N ASP A 20 -16.12 13.72 -12.03
CA ASP A 20 -16.51 13.04 -10.80
C ASP A 20 -15.57 11.86 -10.55
N THR A 21 -14.57 12.06 -9.69
CA THR A 21 -13.80 10.95 -9.12
C THR A 21 -13.52 11.27 -7.66
N ASP A 22 -14.04 10.40 -6.80
CA ASP A 22 -13.69 10.22 -5.38
C ASP A 22 -14.33 11.12 -4.32
N LYS A 23 -15.66 11.02 -4.17
CA LYS A 23 -16.36 11.35 -2.92
C LYS A 23 -16.63 10.14 -2.01
N ASN A 24 -15.76 9.12 -2.01
CA ASN A 24 -15.90 8.05 -1.02
C ASN A 24 -15.15 8.45 0.24
N ASP A 25 -15.91 8.64 1.32
CA ASP A 25 -15.38 8.83 2.67
C ASP A 25 -14.36 7.72 2.99
N PRO A 26 -13.10 8.05 3.35
CA PRO A 26 -12.07 7.06 3.70
C PRO A 26 -12.52 6.07 4.79
N SER A 27 -13.46 6.46 5.66
CA SER A 27 -14.04 5.59 6.69
C SER A 27 -14.90 4.46 6.13
N LEU A 28 -15.28 4.53 4.85
CA LEU A 28 -16.08 3.52 4.16
C LEU A 28 -15.23 2.59 3.29
N ALA A 29 -13.94 2.87 3.10
CA ALA A 29 -13.05 2.00 2.33
C ALA A 29 -12.97 0.61 2.99
N GLY A 30 -12.99 -0.45 2.16
CA GLY A 30 -12.98 -1.83 2.63
C GLY A 30 -14.31 -2.34 3.19
N THR A 31 -15.39 -1.55 3.14
CA THR A 31 -16.74 -1.97 3.56
C THR A 31 -17.56 -2.51 2.39
N GLY A 32 -18.69 -3.16 2.70
CA GLY A 32 -19.60 -3.71 1.69
C GLY A 32 -19.21 -5.12 1.22
N SER A 33 -19.87 -5.61 0.17
CA SER A 33 -19.63 -6.92 -0.44
C SER A 33 -20.07 -6.95 -1.90
N GLY A 34 -19.48 -7.85 -2.70
CA GLY A 34 -19.84 -8.01 -4.11
C GLY A 34 -19.75 -6.69 -4.87
N THR A 35 -20.82 -6.31 -5.56
CA THR A 35 -20.89 -5.05 -6.32
C THR A 35 -20.94 -3.80 -5.45
N ASN A 36 -21.28 -3.94 -4.15
CA ASN A 36 -21.36 -2.84 -3.19
C ASN A 36 -20.05 -2.66 -2.40
N TYR A 37 -19.02 -3.45 -2.71
CA TYR A 37 -17.73 -3.34 -2.05
C TYR A 37 -17.01 -2.03 -2.42
N ILE A 38 -16.58 -1.27 -1.41
CA ILE A 38 -15.85 -0.02 -1.60
C ILE A 38 -14.36 -0.34 -1.60
N LYS A 39 -13.74 -0.34 -2.78
CA LYS A 39 -12.31 -0.61 -2.97
C LYS A 39 -11.41 0.27 -2.12
N VAL A 40 -10.40 -0.33 -1.53
CA VAL A 40 -9.31 0.36 -0.83
C VAL A 40 -8.31 0.94 -1.83
N VAL A 41 -7.98 0.19 -2.88
CA VAL A 41 -7.03 0.58 -3.93
C VAL A 41 -7.78 0.74 -5.25
N LYS A 42 -8.07 1.99 -5.60
CA LYS A 42 -8.87 2.32 -6.79
C LYS A 42 -8.08 2.27 -8.09
N ASP A 43 -6.80 2.63 -8.03
CA ASP A 43 -5.92 2.72 -9.19
C ASP A 43 -4.56 2.09 -8.86
N VAL A 44 -4.38 0.85 -9.30
CA VAL A 44 -3.12 0.10 -9.11
C VAL A 44 -1.99 0.67 -9.97
N ALA A 45 -2.29 1.23 -11.14
CA ALA A 45 -1.27 1.79 -12.04
C ALA A 45 -0.57 2.99 -11.39
N ASN A 46 -1.34 3.85 -10.71
CA ASN A 46 -0.85 5.02 -9.99
C ASN A 46 -0.50 4.76 -8.50
N LEU A 47 -0.55 3.50 -8.05
CA LEU A 47 -0.14 3.13 -6.70
C LEU A 47 1.34 3.46 -6.49
N LYS A 48 1.63 4.33 -5.53
CA LYS A 48 2.99 4.73 -5.17
C LYS A 48 3.70 3.61 -4.41
N PRO A 49 5.02 3.41 -4.60
CA PRO A 49 5.80 2.51 -3.76
C PRO A 49 5.87 3.03 -2.32
N LEU A 50 5.87 2.12 -1.34
CA LEU A 50 6.15 2.45 0.05
C LEU A 50 7.60 2.97 0.18
N THR A 51 7.82 3.95 1.05
CA THR A 51 9.18 4.40 1.40
C THR A 51 9.98 3.26 2.05
N LYS A 52 11.28 3.18 1.76
CA LYS A 52 12.21 2.20 2.35
C LYS A 52 12.57 2.53 3.81
N ASN A 53 11.56 2.63 4.67
CA ASN A 53 11.74 2.81 6.11
C ASN A 53 11.57 1.46 6.82
N PHE A 54 12.56 1.07 7.63
CA PHE A 54 12.59 -0.25 8.26
C PHE A 54 11.35 -0.53 9.12
N ASP A 55 10.96 0.41 9.99
CA ASP A 55 9.84 0.20 10.90
C ASP A 55 8.49 0.09 10.19
N ASP A 56 8.28 0.90 9.16
CA ASP A 56 7.07 0.82 8.33
C ASP A 56 6.98 -0.52 7.61
N ILE A 57 8.09 -0.99 7.03
CA ILE A 57 8.13 -2.29 6.34
C ILE A 57 7.93 -3.43 7.34
N ARG A 58 8.67 -3.41 8.47
CA ARG A 58 8.63 -4.45 9.49
C ARG A 58 7.22 -4.70 10.03
N LYS A 59 6.43 -3.64 10.22
CA LYS A 59 5.02 -3.74 10.68
C LYS A 59 4.09 -4.44 9.69
N LEU A 60 4.47 -4.50 8.41
CA LEU A 60 3.69 -5.11 7.34
C LEU A 60 4.12 -6.54 7.03
N LEU A 61 5.22 -7.01 7.62
CA LEU A 61 5.71 -8.37 7.46
C LEU A 61 5.12 -9.29 8.53
N PRO A 62 4.93 -10.59 8.22
CA PRO A 62 4.72 -11.61 9.25
C PRO A 62 5.86 -11.60 10.28
N ALA A 63 5.59 -12.14 11.46
CA ALA A 63 6.62 -12.32 12.49
C ALA A 63 7.86 -13.03 11.92
N ALA A 64 9.04 -12.63 12.40
CA ALA A 64 10.28 -13.27 12.01
C ALA A 64 10.27 -14.76 12.40
N PRO A 65 10.98 -15.62 11.63
CA PRO A 65 11.14 -17.02 11.98
C PRO A 65 11.66 -17.21 13.41
N THR A 66 11.27 -18.31 14.04
CA THR A 66 11.69 -18.64 15.41
C THR A 66 13.20 -18.57 15.57
N GLY A 67 13.67 -17.86 16.59
CA GLY A 67 15.10 -17.69 16.89
C GLY A 67 15.81 -16.62 16.05
N LYS A 68 15.09 -15.88 15.19
CA LYS A 68 15.64 -14.79 14.38
C LYS A 68 14.91 -13.47 14.63
N THR A 69 15.56 -12.37 14.30
CA THR A 69 14.95 -11.03 14.32
C THR A 69 15.18 -10.31 13.00
N TYR A 70 14.21 -9.49 12.59
CA TYR A 70 14.46 -8.53 11.51
C TYR A 70 15.38 -7.43 12.02
N THR A 71 16.35 -7.03 11.22
CA THR A 71 17.31 -5.98 11.59
C THR A 71 17.45 -4.93 10.49
N GLU A 72 17.49 -3.67 10.88
CA GLU A 72 17.58 -2.54 9.96
C GLU A 72 18.87 -2.56 9.14
N THR A 73 19.97 -3.05 9.73
CA THR A 73 21.27 -3.14 9.04
C THR A 73 21.27 -4.13 7.87
N LYS A 74 20.24 -4.98 7.75
CA LYS A 74 20.04 -5.92 6.64
C LYS A 74 19.08 -5.39 5.57
N LEU A 75 18.49 -4.20 5.75
CA LEU A 75 17.44 -3.70 4.85
C LEU A 75 17.94 -3.54 3.40
N ASP A 76 19.13 -2.99 3.20
CA ASP A 76 19.71 -2.84 1.87
C ASP A 76 19.99 -4.19 1.21
N ALA A 77 20.53 -5.15 1.97
CA ALA A 77 20.76 -6.51 1.49
C ALA A 77 19.45 -7.22 1.12
N ALA A 78 18.39 -7.00 1.91
CA ALA A 78 17.07 -7.54 1.63
C ALA A 78 16.48 -6.98 0.33
N PHE A 79 16.65 -5.68 0.05
CA PHE A 79 16.24 -5.10 -1.22
C PHE A 79 17.09 -5.57 -2.40
N GLN A 80 18.40 -5.71 -2.22
CA GLN A 80 19.27 -6.29 -3.25
C GLN A 80 18.85 -7.72 -3.62
N ALA A 81 18.43 -8.53 -2.64
CA ALA A 81 17.98 -9.90 -2.86
C ALA A 81 16.71 -9.99 -3.75
N ILE A 82 15.92 -8.92 -3.80
CA ILE A 82 14.69 -8.85 -4.62
C ILE A 82 14.78 -7.75 -5.70
N ASN A 83 15.98 -7.35 -6.11
CA ASN A 83 16.20 -6.17 -6.97
C ASN A 83 15.26 -6.09 -8.19
N ALA A 84 15.06 -7.21 -8.90
CA ALA A 84 14.18 -7.27 -10.06
C ALA A 84 12.70 -7.00 -9.75
N ASP A 85 12.28 -7.23 -8.50
CA ASP A 85 10.91 -7.12 -8.03
C ASP A 85 10.70 -5.97 -7.04
N GLU A 86 11.74 -5.19 -6.73
CA GLU A 86 11.75 -4.19 -5.66
C GLU A 86 10.58 -3.19 -5.77
N THR A 87 10.41 -2.56 -6.93
CA THR A 87 9.39 -1.53 -7.10
C THR A 87 7.98 -2.09 -6.92
N LYS A 88 7.66 -3.24 -7.52
CA LYS A 88 6.34 -3.86 -7.35
C LYS A 88 6.12 -4.42 -5.95
N PHE A 89 7.18 -4.88 -5.28
CA PHE A 89 7.13 -5.29 -3.88
C PHE A 89 6.80 -4.10 -2.97
N LEU A 90 7.45 -2.96 -3.15
CA LEU A 90 7.14 -1.73 -2.40
C LEU A 90 5.72 -1.22 -2.68
N LYS A 91 5.23 -1.33 -3.92
CA LYS A 91 3.82 -1.03 -4.23
C LYS A 91 2.87 -1.99 -3.51
N ALA A 92 3.15 -3.29 -3.51
CA ALA A 92 2.35 -4.29 -2.79
C ALA A 92 2.34 -4.02 -1.27
N LEU A 93 3.47 -3.62 -0.68
CA LEU A 93 3.51 -3.21 0.74
C LEU A 93 2.68 -1.96 1.00
N ASN A 94 2.70 -0.97 0.11
CA ASN A 94 1.87 0.22 0.25
C ASN A 94 0.37 -0.10 0.17
N ALA A 95 -0.04 -0.95 -0.78
CA ALA A 95 -1.41 -1.47 -0.83
C ALA A 95 -1.79 -2.20 0.46
N ARG A 96 -0.92 -3.08 0.96
CA ARG A 96 -1.14 -3.80 2.22
C ARG A 96 -1.31 -2.82 3.39
N LYS A 97 -0.49 -1.77 3.48
CA LYS A 97 -0.62 -0.72 4.49
C LYS A 97 -2.01 -0.06 4.46
N SER A 98 -2.47 0.36 3.28
CA SER A 98 -3.81 0.94 3.12
C SER A 98 -4.93 -0.04 3.51
N MET A 99 -4.75 -1.33 3.20
CA MET A 99 -5.73 -2.36 3.51
C MET A 99 -5.79 -2.71 4.99
N GLU A 100 -4.65 -2.71 5.71
CA GLU A 100 -4.66 -2.87 7.16
C GLU A 100 -5.38 -1.69 7.83
N THR A 101 -5.17 -0.45 7.37
CA THR A 101 -5.96 0.71 7.83
C THR A 101 -7.45 0.54 7.52
N ALA A 102 -7.81 0.08 6.33
CA ALA A 102 -9.21 -0.13 5.97
C ALA A 102 -9.90 -1.23 6.82
N LYS A 103 -9.16 -2.22 7.32
CA LYS A 103 -9.69 -3.24 8.24
C LYS A 103 -10.08 -2.67 9.60
N GLU A 104 -9.54 -1.52 9.97
CA GLU A 104 -9.89 -0.82 11.22
C GLU A 104 -11.23 -0.05 11.10
N ASN A 105 -11.75 0.13 9.88
CA ASN A 105 -13.03 0.80 9.65
C ASN A 105 -14.20 0.00 10.24
N LYS A 106 -15.22 0.71 10.72
CA LYS A 106 -16.46 0.08 11.19
C LYS A 106 -17.14 -0.65 10.03
N ASN A 107 -17.50 -1.91 10.24
CA ASN A 107 -18.09 -2.80 9.22
C ASN A 107 -17.17 -3.09 8.03
N ALA A 108 -15.85 -2.99 8.20
CA ALA A 108 -14.91 -3.52 7.23
C ALA A 108 -15.23 -4.98 6.92
N ASN A 109 -15.00 -5.39 5.68
CA ASN A 109 -15.14 -6.77 5.24
C ASN A 109 -13.75 -7.35 4.93
N PRO A 110 -13.10 -8.03 5.90
CA PRO A 110 -11.75 -8.53 5.73
C PRO A 110 -11.58 -9.51 4.56
N ALA A 111 -12.64 -10.27 4.22
CA ALA A 111 -12.59 -11.23 3.14
C ALA A 111 -12.55 -10.54 1.76
N GLU A 112 -13.35 -9.49 1.55
CA GLU A 112 -13.30 -8.71 0.31
C GLU A 112 -12.01 -7.88 0.23
N ILE A 113 -11.50 -7.37 1.35
CA ILE A 113 -10.19 -6.70 1.40
C ILE A 113 -9.06 -7.66 0.98
N GLU A 114 -9.06 -8.90 1.46
CA GLU A 114 -8.04 -9.86 1.04
C GLU A 114 -8.19 -10.26 -0.43
N LYS A 115 -9.43 -10.42 -0.91
CA LYS A 115 -9.70 -10.66 -2.34
C LYS A 115 -9.21 -9.49 -3.21
N GLU A 116 -9.42 -8.26 -2.77
CA GLU A 116 -8.87 -7.08 -3.43
C GLU A 116 -7.35 -7.11 -3.44
N PHE A 117 -6.69 -7.47 -2.32
CA PHE A 117 -5.24 -7.59 -2.28
C PHE A 117 -4.70 -8.59 -3.31
N LEU A 118 -5.32 -9.76 -3.42
CA LEU A 118 -4.94 -10.76 -4.42
C LEU A 118 -5.09 -10.22 -5.85
N GLN A 119 -6.12 -9.41 -6.11
CA GLN A 119 -6.26 -8.74 -7.41
C GLN A 119 -5.18 -7.68 -7.62
N VAL A 120 -4.86 -6.86 -6.62
CA VAL A 120 -3.78 -5.87 -6.69
C VAL A 120 -2.45 -6.55 -7.00
N LEU A 121 -2.15 -7.71 -6.39
CA LEU A 121 -0.93 -8.46 -6.70
C LEU A 121 -0.88 -8.89 -8.17
N LYS A 122 -2.00 -9.36 -8.72
CA LYS A 122 -2.10 -9.72 -10.16
C LYS A 122 -1.88 -8.50 -11.04
N ASP A 123 -2.52 -7.38 -10.72
CA ASP A 123 -2.41 -6.13 -11.47
C ASP A 123 -0.99 -5.51 -11.38
N LEU A 124 -0.25 -5.78 -10.30
CA LEU A 124 1.18 -5.45 -10.15
C LEU A 124 2.12 -6.42 -10.89
N GLY A 125 1.59 -7.47 -11.53
CA GLY A 125 2.35 -8.44 -12.31
C GLY A 125 3.04 -9.53 -11.49
N PHE A 126 2.55 -9.83 -10.28
CA PHE A 126 2.99 -11.04 -9.56
C PHE A 126 2.30 -12.27 -10.14
N ALA A 127 3.05 -13.37 -10.26
CA ALA A 127 2.47 -14.66 -10.58
C ALA A 127 1.58 -15.14 -9.41
N GLU A 128 0.47 -15.80 -9.74
CA GLU A 128 -0.34 -16.49 -8.73
C GLU A 128 0.39 -17.75 -8.25
N GLY A 129 0.56 -17.89 -6.94
CA GLY A 129 1.21 -19.04 -6.33
C GLY A 129 1.80 -18.76 -4.95
N ASP A 130 2.37 -19.82 -4.37
CA ASP A 130 3.03 -19.82 -3.07
C ASP A 130 4.52 -19.44 -3.17
N GLU A 131 5.29 -19.67 -2.10
CA GLU A 131 6.72 -19.39 -2.03
C GLU A 131 7.59 -20.22 -2.99
N ASN A 132 7.04 -21.29 -3.59
CA ASN A 132 7.75 -22.12 -4.56
C ASN A 132 7.57 -21.62 -6.00
N LYS A 133 6.61 -20.71 -6.24
CA LYS A 133 6.33 -20.19 -7.58
C LYS A 133 7.20 -18.98 -7.92
N ASP A 134 7.96 -19.09 -9.01
CA ASP A 134 8.74 -17.98 -9.56
C ASP A 134 7.89 -16.75 -9.88
N GLY A 135 8.36 -15.58 -9.44
CA GLY A 135 7.68 -14.31 -9.63
C GLY A 135 6.42 -14.13 -8.78
N SER A 136 6.09 -15.06 -7.87
CA SER A 136 4.97 -14.88 -6.95
C SER A 136 5.32 -13.88 -5.85
N TYR A 137 4.30 -13.18 -5.34
CA TYR A 137 4.49 -12.28 -4.20
C TYR A 137 5.00 -13.03 -2.96
N ALA A 138 4.51 -14.26 -2.73
CA ALA A 138 4.93 -15.08 -1.60
C ALA A 138 6.43 -15.41 -1.66
N LYS A 139 6.95 -15.77 -2.84
CA LYS A 139 8.37 -16.05 -3.04
C LYS A 139 9.22 -14.79 -2.86
N VAL A 140 8.86 -13.68 -3.50
CA VAL A 140 9.58 -12.40 -3.37
C VAL A 140 9.61 -11.94 -1.90
N ARG A 141 8.47 -11.99 -1.21
CA ARG A 141 8.38 -11.64 0.22
C ARG A 141 9.26 -12.55 1.07
N LYS A 142 9.27 -13.87 0.80
CA LYS A 142 10.12 -14.82 1.51
C LYS A 142 11.60 -14.50 1.29
N THR A 143 12.04 -14.28 0.05
CA THR A 143 13.43 -13.91 -0.27
C THR A 143 13.85 -12.62 0.44
N PHE A 144 12.97 -11.62 0.48
CA PHE A 144 13.20 -10.39 1.23
C PHE A 144 13.35 -10.66 2.74
N MET A 145 12.42 -11.41 3.34
CA MET A 145 12.43 -11.76 4.76
C MET A 145 13.67 -12.58 5.15
N ASP A 146 14.05 -13.57 4.34
CA ASP A 146 15.22 -14.42 4.57
C ASP A 146 16.52 -13.61 4.59
N ALA A 147 16.59 -12.53 3.79
CA ALA A 147 17.73 -11.62 3.75
C ALA A 147 17.69 -10.53 4.85
N LEU A 148 16.51 -10.23 5.40
CA LEU A 148 16.31 -9.20 6.44
C LEU A 148 16.62 -9.68 7.86
N VAL A 149 16.71 -10.99 8.08
CA VAL A 149 16.92 -11.57 9.41
C VAL A 149 18.39 -11.64 9.83
N GLN A 150 18.60 -11.65 11.15
CA GLN A 150 19.84 -12.03 11.84
C GLN A 150 19.60 -13.27 12.70
#